data_AF-Q5HXR8-F1
#
_entry.id   AF-Q5HXR8-F1
#
_cell.length_a   1.000
_cell.length_b   1.000
_cell.length_c   1.000
_cell.angle_alpha   90.00
_cell.angle_beta   90.00
_cell.angle_gamma   90.00
#
_symmetry.space_group_name_H-M   'P 1'
#
loop_
_entity.id
_entity.type
_entity.pdbx_description
1 polymer ?
#
loop_
_entity_poly.entity_id
_entity_poly.type
_entity_poly.pdbx_seq_one_letter_code
_entity_poly.pdbx_strand_id
1 'polypeptide(L)'
;MPSSRPLASAAPKRLTVEDLTAPMSGHCTCCEHMLAAVTVSGRPLCLTCAPAFALDEPGIDDVATLIWLPHLDQGALGRCVTALHVAAKAAGHTVYDQGLSGEALSAKRAFEALLSCRLGALEKIGTDRPSLYRSALKSLSRNPFPEAHETGLRILMRGKWFPDNPRRYLDAAQEWAVSR
;
A
#
# COMPACT_ATOMS: atom_id res chain seq x y z
N MET A 1 -14.27 -23.64 -43.70
CA MET A 1 -13.17 -23.70 -42.70
C MET A 1 -13.14 -22.38 -41.96
N PRO A 2 -13.37 -22.34 -40.64
CA PRO A 2 -13.31 -21.08 -39.90
C PRO A 2 -11.85 -20.71 -39.63
N SER A 3 -11.47 -19.52 -40.08
CA SER A 3 -10.17 -18.90 -39.88
C SER A 3 -9.99 -18.54 -38.41
N SER A 4 -9.15 -19.28 -37.70
CA SER A 4 -8.70 -18.97 -36.34
C SER A 4 -7.76 -17.77 -36.39
N ARG A 5 -8.28 -16.58 -36.09
CA ARG A 5 -7.44 -15.41 -35.76
C ARG A 5 -6.66 -15.73 -34.48
N PRO A 6 -5.34 -15.56 -34.45
CA PRO A 6 -4.59 -15.68 -33.21
C PRO A 6 -5.05 -14.56 -32.26
N LEU A 7 -5.42 -14.93 -31.03
CA LEU A 7 -5.55 -13.96 -29.94
C LEU A 7 -4.19 -13.31 -29.76
N ALA A 8 -4.08 -12.03 -30.12
CA ALA A 8 -2.92 -11.23 -29.77
C ALA A 8 -2.81 -11.22 -28.24
N SER A 9 -1.80 -11.93 -27.73
CA SER A 9 -1.37 -11.84 -26.34
C SER A 9 -0.91 -10.40 -26.09
N ALA A 10 -1.79 -9.57 -25.54
CA ALA A 10 -1.41 -8.27 -25.02
C ALA A 10 -0.28 -8.52 -24.01
N ALA A 11 0.88 -7.87 -24.21
CA ALA A 11 1.98 -7.93 -23.26
C ALA A 11 1.44 -7.62 -21.85
N PRO A 12 1.95 -8.30 -20.80
CA PRO A 12 1.47 -8.05 -19.44
C PRO A 12 1.67 -6.57 -19.13
N LYS A 13 0.56 -5.82 -19.01
CA LYS A 13 0.59 -4.42 -18.60
C LYS A 13 1.18 -4.36 -17.20
N ARG A 14 2.46 -4.01 -17.12
CA ARG A 14 3.12 -3.64 -15.86
C ARG A 14 2.47 -2.35 -15.38
N LEU A 15 2.09 -2.28 -14.11
CA LEU A 15 1.58 -1.06 -13.52
C LEU A 15 2.75 -0.09 -13.49
N THR A 16 2.60 1.06 -14.14
CA THR A 16 3.61 2.12 -14.10
C THR A 16 3.38 2.94 -12.84
N VAL A 17 4.42 3.08 -12.01
CA VAL A 17 4.47 4.04 -10.92
C VAL A 17 5.26 5.26 -11.37
N GLU A 18 4.62 6.42 -11.38
CA GLU A 18 5.22 7.67 -11.85
C GLU A 18 5.06 8.75 -10.78
N ASP A 19 6.14 9.51 -10.56
CA ASP A 19 6.12 10.66 -9.66
C ASP A 19 5.28 11.79 -10.24
N LEU A 20 4.42 12.38 -9.40
CA LEU A 20 3.69 13.58 -9.78
C LEU A 20 4.60 14.80 -9.64
N THR A 21 4.96 15.41 -10.77
CA THR A 21 5.75 16.64 -10.85
C THR A 21 4.88 17.87 -10.54
N ALA A 22 4.73 18.19 -9.25
CA ALA A 22 4.01 19.39 -8.77
C ALA A 22 2.49 19.41 -9.16
N PRO A 23 1.65 20.24 -8.53
CA PRO A 23 0.33 19.81 -8.09
C PRO A 23 -0.65 19.69 -9.25
N MET A 24 -0.79 18.49 -9.80
CA MET A 24 -2.12 18.01 -10.16
C MET A 24 -2.87 17.84 -8.84
N SER A 25 -3.45 18.95 -8.38
CA SER A 25 -4.25 19.16 -7.19
C SER A 25 -5.28 18.02 -7.02
N GLY A 26 -4.92 17.04 -6.22
CA GLY A 26 -5.75 15.88 -6.02
C GLY A 26 -5.44 15.22 -4.70
N HIS A 27 -6.49 14.95 -3.94
CA HIS A 27 -6.41 13.99 -2.86
C HIS A 27 -6.17 12.60 -3.46
N CYS A 28 -5.50 11.75 -2.70
CA CYS A 28 -5.35 10.34 -2.97
C CYS A 28 -6.71 9.73 -3.24
N THR A 29 -6.90 9.09 -4.40
CA THR A 29 -8.18 8.44 -4.76
C THR A 29 -8.54 7.23 -3.90
N CYS A 30 -7.62 6.76 -3.04
CA CYS A 30 -7.87 5.64 -2.13
C CYS A 30 -8.32 6.10 -0.75
N CYS A 31 -7.60 7.05 -0.13
CA CYS A 31 -7.91 7.51 1.22
C CYS A 31 -8.63 8.86 1.27
N GLU A 32 -8.71 9.57 0.15
CA GLU A 32 -9.32 10.89 -0.05
C GLU A 32 -8.80 11.99 0.87
N HIS A 33 -7.73 11.71 1.61
CA HIS A 33 -7.33 12.54 2.76
C HIS A 33 -5.89 13.04 2.67
N MET A 34 -5.02 12.28 2.01
CA MET A 34 -3.62 12.66 1.76
C MET A 34 -3.49 13.26 0.37
N LEU A 35 -2.56 14.19 0.16
CA LEU A 35 -2.20 14.61 -1.20
C LEU A 35 -1.64 13.42 -2.00
N ALA A 36 -2.03 13.35 -3.28
CA ALA A 36 -1.44 12.39 -4.19
C ALA A 36 0.02 12.80 -4.48
N ALA A 37 0.91 11.82 -4.48
CA ALA A 37 2.34 12.01 -4.73
C ALA A 37 2.84 11.20 -5.93
N VAL A 38 2.11 10.14 -6.29
CA VAL A 38 2.43 9.24 -7.40
C VAL A 38 1.15 8.91 -8.17
N THR A 39 1.30 8.48 -9.42
CA THR A 39 0.24 7.78 -10.13
C THR A 39 0.60 6.31 -10.26
N VAL A 40 -0.39 5.44 -10.15
CA VAL A 40 -0.25 4.01 -10.44
C VAL A 40 -1.26 3.65 -11.52
N SER A 41 -0.79 3.38 -12.74
CA SER A 41 -1.66 3.18 -13.91
C SER A 41 -2.69 4.31 -14.09
N GLY A 42 -2.25 5.57 -13.98
CA GLY A 42 -3.08 6.76 -14.12
C GLY A 42 -3.95 7.10 -12.91
N ARG A 43 -3.92 6.29 -11.84
CA ARG A 43 -4.64 6.57 -10.58
C ARG A 43 -3.77 7.38 -9.62
N PRO A 44 -4.14 8.62 -9.24
CA PRO A 44 -3.36 9.44 -8.31
C PRO A 44 -3.54 8.93 -6.87
N LEU A 45 -2.41 8.67 -6.20
CA LEU A 45 -2.33 8.01 -4.89
C LEU A 45 -1.28 8.67 -3.99
N CYS A 46 -1.53 8.67 -2.68
CA CYS A 46 -0.49 9.01 -1.70
C CYS A 46 0.49 7.84 -1.52
N LEU A 47 1.65 8.13 -0.95
CA LEU A 47 2.71 7.13 -0.74
C LEU A 47 2.31 6.00 0.23
N THR A 48 1.31 6.21 1.10
CA THR A 48 0.78 5.14 1.97
C THR A 48 -0.13 4.18 1.22
N CYS A 49 -0.95 4.69 0.29
CA CYS A 49 -1.93 3.90 -0.44
C CYS A 49 -1.39 3.31 -1.75
N ALA A 50 -0.37 3.93 -2.34
CA ALA A 50 0.25 3.48 -3.59
C ALA A 50 0.62 1.98 -3.63
N PRO A 51 1.20 1.37 -2.57
CA PRO A 51 1.56 -0.06 -2.59
C PRO A 51 0.36 -0.97 -2.86
N ALA A 52 -0.85 -0.55 -2.46
CA ALA A 52 -2.05 -1.34 -2.66
C ALA A 52 -2.44 -1.48 -4.14
N PHE A 53 -1.95 -0.56 -4.98
CA PHE A 53 -2.23 -0.51 -6.40
C PHE A 53 -1.01 -0.88 -7.25
N ALA A 54 0.17 -1.07 -6.64
CA ALA A 54 1.45 -1.29 -7.32
C ALA A 54 2.04 -2.67 -7.00
N LEU A 55 1.19 -3.72 -6.96
CA LEU A 55 1.58 -5.06 -6.49
C LEU A 55 2.65 -5.77 -7.36
N ASP A 56 2.95 -5.24 -8.54
CA ASP A 56 3.95 -5.74 -9.47
C ASP A 56 5.24 -4.91 -9.51
N GLU A 57 5.37 -3.90 -8.65
CA GLU A 57 6.63 -3.17 -8.51
C GLU A 57 7.73 -4.08 -7.92
N PRO A 58 8.96 -4.04 -8.47
CA PRO A 58 10.10 -4.73 -7.87
C PRO A 58 10.34 -4.30 -6.43
N GLY A 59 10.60 -5.25 -5.54
CA GLY A 59 10.81 -4.98 -4.12
C GLY A 59 9.53 -4.68 -3.33
N ILE A 60 8.33 -4.89 -3.90
CA ILE A 60 7.06 -4.65 -3.20
C ILE A 60 6.96 -5.35 -1.84
N ASP A 61 7.55 -6.54 -1.69
CA ASP A 61 7.55 -7.30 -0.44
C ASP A 61 8.38 -6.64 0.69
N ASP A 62 9.35 -5.79 0.33
CA ASP A 62 10.12 -5.01 1.31
C ASP A 62 9.31 -3.82 1.81
N VAL A 63 8.37 -3.33 0.99
CA VAL A 63 7.61 -2.12 1.28
C VAL A 63 6.22 -2.38 1.82
N ALA A 64 5.63 -3.53 1.52
CA ALA A 64 4.27 -3.85 1.93
C ALA A 64 4.11 -5.33 2.26
N THR A 65 3.07 -5.63 3.02
CA THR A 65 2.64 -6.99 3.33
C THR A 65 1.13 -7.10 3.21
N LEU A 66 0.65 -8.28 2.83
CA LEU A 66 -0.77 -8.60 2.85
C LEU A 66 -1.20 -8.85 4.29
N ILE A 67 -2.34 -8.28 4.67
CA ILE A 67 -2.98 -8.56 5.95
C ILE A 67 -4.44 -8.93 5.73
N TRP A 68 -5.01 -9.70 6.65
CA TRP A 68 -6.45 -9.94 6.70
C TRP A 68 -7.09 -9.03 7.73
N LEU A 69 -7.80 -8.01 7.26
CA LEU A 69 -8.44 -6.97 8.07
C LEU A 69 -9.80 -6.58 7.47
N PRO A 70 -10.86 -7.36 7.72
CA PRO A 70 -12.18 -7.14 7.13
C PRO A 70 -12.90 -5.89 7.67
N HIS A 71 -12.48 -5.36 8.81
CA HIS A 71 -13.17 -4.25 9.49
C HIS A 71 -12.77 -2.85 9.00
N LEU A 72 -11.70 -2.73 8.22
CA LEU A 72 -11.27 -1.46 7.63
C LEU A 72 -11.16 -1.62 6.12
N ASP A 73 -11.55 -0.61 5.35
CA ASP A 73 -11.18 -0.53 3.94
C ASP A 73 -9.71 -0.10 3.76
N GLN A 74 -9.21 -0.15 2.53
CA GLN A 74 -7.82 0.18 2.22
C GLN A 74 -7.48 1.66 2.45
N GLY A 75 -8.43 2.56 2.24
CA GLY A 75 -8.27 3.99 2.47
C GLY A 75 -8.19 4.34 3.95
N ALA A 76 -9.08 3.74 4.76
CA ALA A 76 -9.08 3.83 6.21
C ALA A 76 -7.79 3.27 6.81
N LEU A 77 -7.33 2.09 6.35
CA LEU A 77 -6.02 1.57 6.73
C LEU A 77 -4.90 2.55 6.37
N GLY A 78 -4.94 3.14 5.18
CA GLY A 78 -3.99 4.18 4.76
C GLY A 78 -3.94 5.34 5.74
N ARG A 79 -5.09 5.93 6.10
CA ARG A 79 -5.16 7.03 7.07
C ARG A 79 -4.60 6.65 8.44
N CYS A 80 -4.94 5.46 8.95
CA CYS A 80 -4.42 4.95 10.22
C CYS A 80 -2.90 4.82 10.18
N VAL A 81 -2.36 4.15 9.16
CA VAL A 81 -0.91 3.96 9.00
C VAL A 81 -0.19 5.30 8.92
N THR A 82 -0.70 6.26 8.15
CA THR A 82 -0.15 7.61 8.11
C THR A 82 -0.10 8.24 9.50
N ALA A 83 -1.20 8.22 10.25
CA ALA A 83 -1.25 8.80 11.59
C ALA A 83 -0.24 8.17 12.56
N LEU A 84 -0.07 6.84 12.52
CA LEU A 84 0.91 6.14 13.35
C LEU A 84 2.35 6.55 13.03
N HIS A 85 2.69 6.64 11.75
CA HIS A 85 4.01 7.08 11.32
C HIS A 85 4.28 8.55 11.65
N VAL A 86 3.27 9.42 11.54
CA VAL A 86 3.36 10.83 11.94
C VAL A 86 3.58 10.95 13.45
N ALA A 87 2.84 10.21 14.27
CA ALA A 87 2.99 10.24 15.73
C ALA A 87 4.41 9.80 16.16
N ALA A 88 4.96 8.75 15.54
CA ALA A 88 6.35 8.36 15.78
C ALA A 88 7.33 9.46 15.33
N LYS A 89 7.11 10.05 14.14
CA LYS A 89 7.99 11.10 13.58
C LYS A 89 7.98 12.36 14.42
N ALA A 90 6.84 12.77 14.97
CA ALA A 90 6.73 13.93 15.85
C ALA A 90 7.64 13.81 17.09
N ALA A 91 7.91 12.59 17.53
CA ALA A 91 8.87 12.29 18.60
C ALA A 91 10.32 12.06 18.11
N GLY A 92 10.61 12.31 16.83
CA GLY A 92 11.93 12.08 16.24
C GLY A 92 12.24 10.61 15.91
N HIS A 93 11.21 9.75 15.87
CA HIS A 93 11.34 8.31 15.75
C HIS A 93 10.65 7.71 14.53
N THR A 94 10.97 6.46 14.22
CA THR A 94 10.14 5.59 13.37
C THR A 94 9.38 4.57 14.22
N VAL A 95 8.28 4.02 13.69
CA VAL A 95 7.54 2.91 14.34
C VAL A 95 8.39 1.64 14.50
N TYR A 96 9.58 1.57 13.89
CA TYR A 96 10.50 0.45 14.00
C TYR A 96 11.59 0.62 15.06
N ASP A 97 11.79 1.84 15.56
CA ASP A 97 12.84 2.14 16.50
C ASP A 97 12.65 1.37 17.82
N GLN A 98 13.75 1.15 18.53
CA GLN A 98 13.76 0.49 19.83
C GLN A 98 13.77 1.53 20.95
N GLY A 99 13.29 1.15 22.14
CA GLY A 99 13.31 2.04 23.31
C GLY A 99 12.34 3.22 23.24
N LEU A 100 11.27 3.12 22.45
CA LEU A 100 10.23 4.15 22.36
C LEU A 100 9.49 4.32 23.68
N SER A 101 9.04 5.55 23.94
CA SER A 101 8.16 5.90 25.06
C SER A 101 7.01 6.80 24.60
N GLY A 102 6.04 7.03 25.49
CA GLY A 102 4.89 7.91 25.22
C GLY A 102 4.10 7.55 23.96
N GLU A 103 3.72 8.57 23.19
CA GLU A 103 2.91 8.41 21.97
C GLU A 103 3.60 7.59 20.88
N ALA A 104 4.93 7.70 20.75
CA ALA A 104 5.69 6.92 19.78
C ALA A 104 5.61 5.41 20.08
N LEU A 105 5.63 5.03 21.37
CA LEU A 105 5.45 3.63 21.78
C LEU A 105 4.02 3.14 21.47
N SER A 106 3.01 3.96 21.74
CA SER A 106 1.62 3.65 21.38
C SER A 106 1.46 3.45 19.88
N ALA A 107 2.07 4.33 19.07
CA ALA A 107 2.04 4.24 17.62
C ALA A 107 2.71 2.95 17.11
N LYS A 108 3.88 2.60 17.65
CA LYS A 108 4.56 1.33 17.37
C LYS A 108 3.67 0.13 17.70
N ARG A 109 3.09 0.08 18.90
CA ARG A 109 2.23 -1.05 19.31
C ARG A 109 1.01 -1.22 18.41
N ALA A 110 0.36 -0.12 18.04
CA ALA A 110 -0.75 -0.16 17.11
C ALA A 110 -0.31 -0.62 15.70
N PHE A 111 0.85 -0.18 15.23
CA PHE A 111 1.41 -0.64 13.97
C PHE A 111 1.77 -2.13 14.00
N GLU A 112 2.35 -2.63 15.09
CA GLU A 112 2.65 -4.05 15.30
C GLU A 112 1.38 -4.90 15.36
N ALA A 113 0.30 -4.39 15.96
CA ALA A 113 -0.99 -5.06 15.95
C ALA A 113 -1.54 -5.20 14.52
N LEU A 114 -1.48 -4.15 13.70
CA LEU A 114 -1.83 -4.23 12.28
C LEU A 114 -0.94 -5.23 11.53
N LEU A 115 0.37 -5.24 11.81
CA LEU A 115 1.32 -6.17 11.19
C LEU A 115 1.02 -7.63 11.55
N SER A 116 0.53 -7.88 12.76
CA SER A 116 0.15 -9.24 13.21
C SER A 116 -1.00 -9.83 12.40
N CYS A 117 -1.86 -9.00 11.81
CA CYS A 117 -2.94 -9.42 10.92
C CYS A 117 -2.44 -10.11 9.63
N ARG A 118 -1.13 -10.11 9.35
CA ARG A 118 -0.52 -10.93 8.29
C ARG A 118 -0.76 -12.44 8.49
N LEU A 119 -0.88 -12.89 9.75
CA LEU A 119 -1.17 -14.29 10.05
C LEU A 119 -2.51 -14.72 9.47
N GLY A 120 -3.51 -13.84 9.48
CA GLY A 120 -4.79 -14.10 8.84
C GLY A 120 -4.67 -14.15 7.31
N ALA A 121 -3.79 -13.36 6.69
CA ALA A 121 -3.54 -13.46 5.24
C ALA A 121 -2.90 -14.80 4.87
N LEU A 122 -1.94 -15.27 5.68
CA LEU A 122 -1.36 -16.61 5.53
C LEU A 122 -2.43 -17.70 5.65
N GLU A 123 -3.32 -17.62 6.63
CA GLU A 123 -4.40 -18.60 6.84
C GLU A 123 -5.43 -18.60 5.70
N LYS A 124 -5.87 -17.43 5.24
CA LYS A 124 -6.99 -17.32 4.28
C LYS A 124 -6.55 -17.37 2.81
N ILE A 125 -5.33 -16.93 2.50
CA ILE A 125 -4.84 -16.73 1.13
C ILE A 125 -3.58 -17.56 0.86
N GLY A 126 -2.91 -18.06 1.90
CA GLY A 126 -1.70 -18.87 1.77
C GLY A 126 -0.40 -18.05 1.63
N THR A 127 -0.48 -16.72 1.66
CA THR A 127 0.70 -15.85 1.60
C THR A 127 0.43 -14.48 2.23
N ASP A 128 1.46 -13.89 2.85
CA ASP A 128 1.50 -12.49 3.27
C ASP A 128 2.34 -11.60 2.33
N ARG A 129 2.84 -12.18 1.22
CA ARG A 129 3.73 -11.53 0.25
C ARG A 129 2.95 -10.99 -0.95
N PRO A 130 2.91 -9.66 -1.16
CA PRO A 130 2.26 -9.05 -2.32
C PRO A 130 2.68 -9.65 -3.66
N SER A 131 3.98 -9.93 -3.85
CA SER A 131 4.51 -10.46 -5.11
C SER A 131 3.97 -11.86 -5.45
N LEU A 132 3.87 -12.75 -4.45
CA LEU A 132 3.35 -14.10 -4.61
C LEU A 132 1.85 -14.07 -4.90
N TYR A 133 1.11 -13.24 -4.17
CA TYR A 133 -0.31 -13.04 -4.43
C TYR A 133 -0.55 -12.51 -5.85
N ARG A 134 0.22 -11.51 -6.30
CA ARG A 134 0.10 -10.99 -7.66
C ARG A 134 0.43 -12.04 -8.73
N SER A 135 1.45 -12.87 -8.49
CA SER A 135 1.82 -13.97 -9.38
C SER A 135 0.68 -15.00 -9.48
N ALA A 136 0.07 -15.36 -8.36
CA ALA A 136 -1.10 -16.24 -8.33
C ALA A 136 -2.31 -15.62 -9.04
N LEU A 137 -2.55 -14.31 -8.91
CA LEU A 137 -3.61 -13.65 -9.67
C LEU A 137 -3.40 -13.68 -11.19
N LYS A 138 -2.15 -13.67 -11.67
CA LYS A 138 -1.85 -13.76 -13.10
C LYS A 138 -2.16 -15.14 -13.69
N SER A 139 -2.12 -16.20 -12.87
CA SER A 139 -2.43 -17.56 -13.33
C SER A 139 -3.94 -17.86 -13.39
N LEU A 140 -4.78 -16.98 -12.84
CA LEU A 140 -6.24 -17.10 -12.90
C LEU A 140 -6.76 -16.56 -14.24
N SER A 141 -7.46 -17.41 -15.01
CA SER A 141 -7.98 -17.13 -16.36
C SER A 141 -9.12 -16.11 -16.42
N ARG A 142 -9.73 -15.82 -15.28
CA ARG A 142 -10.65 -14.69 -15.02
C ARG A 142 -10.33 -14.19 -13.63
N ASN A 143 -10.41 -12.88 -13.40
CA ASN A 143 -10.32 -12.32 -12.05
C ASN A 143 -11.55 -12.80 -11.26
N PRO A 144 -11.43 -13.79 -10.36
CA PRO A 144 -12.59 -14.38 -9.69
C PRO A 144 -12.96 -13.62 -8.42
N PHE A 145 -12.19 -12.57 -8.08
CA PHE A 145 -12.44 -11.80 -6.89
C PHE A 145 -13.59 -10.82 -7.15
N PRO A 146 -14.59 -10.77 -6.26
CA PRO A 146 -15.46 -9.60 -6.20
C PRO A 146 -14.60 -8.34 -6.05
N GLU A 147 -15.20 -7.19 -6.36
CA GLU A 147 -14.51 -5.91 -6.20
C GLU A 147 -13.75 -5.88 -4.86
N ALA A 148 -12.47 -5.47 -4.87
CA ALA A 148 -11.54 -5.70 -3.75
C ALA A 148 -12.04 -5.24 -2.37
N HIS A 149 -13.05 -4.35 -2.34
CA HIS A 149 -13.77 -3.90 -1.16
C HIS A 149 -14.59 -5.00 -0.45
N GLU A 150 -15.03 -6.06 -1.15
CA GLU A 150 -15.82 -7.17 -0.59
C GLU A 150 -14.96 -8.23 0.10
N THR A 151 -13.63 -8.16 -0.03
CA THR A 151 -12.70 -9.10 0.62
C THR A 151 -12.14 -8.52 1.92
N GLY A 152 -11.69 -9.36 2.85
CA GLY A 152 -10.94 -8.93 4.03
C GLY A 152 -9.47 -8.60 3.77
N LEU A 153 -8.98 -8.75 2.54
CA LEU A 153 -7.58 -8.57 2.20
C LEU A 153 -7.19 -7.10 2.09
N ARG A 154 -6.11 -6.70 2.78
CA ARG A 154 -5.53 -5.35 2.69
C ARG A 154 -4.03 -5.40 2.47
N ILE A 155 -3.49 -4.27 2.02
CA ILE A 155 -2.06 -4.05 1.81
C ILE A 155 -1.57 -3.06 2.88
N LEU A 156 -0.77 -3.57 3.82
CA LEU A 156 -0.16 -2.77 4.87
C LEU A 156 1.20 -2.26 4.40
N MET A 157 1.32 -0.93 4.27
CA MET A 157 2.58 -0.26 3.96
C MET A 157 3.52 -0.26 5.17
N ARG A 158 4.80 -0.57 4.94
CA ARG A 158 5.85 -0.77 5.95
C ARG A 158 6.81 0.42 6.10
N GLY A 159 6.53 1.58 5.52
CA GLY A 159 7.32 2.79 5.76
C GLY A 159 8.67 2.88 5.03
N LYS A 160 8.96 1.99 4.07
CA LYS A 160 10.23 1.97 3.31
C LYS A 160 9.98 2.01 1.79
N TRP A 161 9.38 3.09 1.29
CA TRP A 161 9.09 3.21 -0.14
C TRP A 161 10.18 4.05 -0.84
N PHE A 162 10.57 3.62 -2.05
CA PHE A 162 11.68 4.10 -2.89
C PHE A 162 13.09 3.97 -2.27
N PRO A 163 13.97 3.10 -2.82
CA PRO A 163 15.35 2.93 -2.32
C PRO A 163 16.16 4.23 -2.34
N ASP A 164 15.80 5.18 -3.22
CA ASP A 164 16.51 6.44 -3.40
C ASP A 164 16.16 7.50 -2.33
N ASN A 165 15.03 7.36 -1.64
CA ASN A 165 14.66 8.24 -0.52
C ASN A 165 13.70 7.54 0.48
N PRO A 166 14.23 6.79 1.47
CA PRO A 166 13.42 6.07 2.45
C PRO A 166 12.58 6.97 3.37
N ARG A 167 12.85 8.29 3.39
CA ARG A 167 12.11 9.27 4.20
C ARG A 167 11.04 10.02 3.41
N ARG A 168 11.01 9.90 2.08
CA ARG A 168 10.06 10.62 1.21
C ARG A 168 8.61 10.47 1.64
N TYR A 169 8.24 9.26 2.07
CA TYR A 169 6.92 9.01 2.65
C TYR A 169 6.70 9.77 3.97
N LEU A 170 7.67 9.72 4.88
CA LEU A 170 7.58 10.38 6.18
C LEU A 170 7.49 11.91 6.03
N ASP A 171 8.14 12.47 5.01
CA ASP A 171 8.07 13.90 4.70
C ASP A 171 6.69 14.29 4.17
N ALA A 172 6.17 13.56 3.19
CA ALA A 172 4.80 13.75 2.69
C ALA A 172 3.72 13.55 3.79
N ALA A 173 3.94 12.60 4.71
CA ALA A 173 3.07 12.37 5.85
C ALA A 173 3.09 13.54 6.84
N GLN A 174 4.26 14.15 7.06
CA GLN A 174 4.40 15.30 7.94
C GLN A 174 3.80 16.58 7.34
N GLU A 175 4.00 16.82 6.04
CA GLU A 175 3.39 17.96 5.33
C GLU A 175 1.86 17.96 5.45
N TRP A 176 1.26 16.78 5.31
CA TRP A 176 -0.16 16.59 5.60
C TRP A 176 -0.53 16.91 7.06
N ALA A 177 0.26 16.45 8.03
CA ALA A 177 -0.05 16.66 9.45
C ALA A 177 -0.03 18.14 9.83
N VAL A 178 0.84 18.93 9.20
CA VAL A 178 0.99 20.39 9.45
C VAL A 178 -0.07 21.21 8.71
N SER A 179 -0.75 20.66 7.71
CA SER A 179 -1.78 21.35 6.91
C SER A 179 -3.22 21.16 7.42
N ARG A 180 -3.39 20.50 8.58
CA ARG A 180 -4.66 20.36 9.31
C ARG A 180 -4.77 21.41 10.41
#